data_AF-B1BR63-F1
#
_entry.id   AF-B1BR63-F1
#
_cell.length_a   1.000
_cell.length_b   1.000
_cell.length_c   1.000
_cell.angle_alpha   90.00
_cell.angle_beta   90.00
_cell.angle_gamma   90.00
#
_symmetry.space_group_name_H-M   'P 1'
#
loop_
_entity.id
_entity.type
_entity.pdbx_description
1 polymer ?
#
loop_
_entity_poly.entity_id
_entity_poly.type
_entity_poly.pdbx_seq_one_letter_code
_entity_poly.pdbx_strand_id
1 'polypeptide(L)'
;MENKQSIILLNEIALERNRALMRETKGIIYKITNIINNKIYIGQTTLSFYRRYRDGFKKCHNAYLQRSIDKYGLNNFKVEILAKNKSIKELDKLEIELINEYDSCNPEHGYNMKTGGGNGKHTEESLKRISKATRGKNKGKDNKNSKKTIIVYKGEKIIKDSRSEMIDYMKEKYNLSVLCWFDKGITYKYQKDVEVCGYLNDDGTINECNRNMSIAESLKLGAKKSAKKARINYKGNIMDFESKEALIEYMNREYNISCANWFSRAGKIPIIYQDDVISCGYLNEDGTVEECIRSDKKRGQEHSKKIQVIYKGEKIVKESMRQMNEFLSKKEILGANGWYIYGMPVKYQKDITSFGYINEDNTIDECKRSKGTKKKIKAVLNGKIIIKNSKKEFINFMRSEYKIKVSNGWFSEQGVPFEYQEKFSSIGYLNEDGTVEECKRKSKAKGEKKKKKRVIVYKGNVIIKESMKEMSDYFKDNYSIENVGTWFYNKVPKAFEKDVTYCGFYDDYDGKIE
;
A
#
# COMPACT_ATOMS: atom_id res chain seq x y z
N MET A 1 47.14 -17.45 17.46
CA MET A 1 46.61 -18.07 18.69
C MET A 1 45.11 -17.95 18.67
N GLU A 2 44.44 -19.10 18.69
CA GLU A 2 43.03 -19.29 18.37
C GLU A 2 42.09 -18.31 19.09
N ASN A 3 41.25 -17.65 18.30
CA ASN A 3 40.13 -16.84 18.77
C ASN A 3 39.11 -17.81 19.41
N LYS A 4 39.31 -18.19 20.68
CA LYS A 4 38.29 -18.91 21.46
C LYS A 4 37.05 -18.03 21.54
N GLN A 5 36.12 -18.23 20.61
CA GLN A 5 34.75 -17.74 20.70
C GLN A 5 34.22 -18.17 22.07
N SER A 6 33.79 -17.20 22.86
CA SER A 6 33.37 -17.41 24.25
C SER A 6 32.07 -18.21 24.27
N ILE A 7 32.17 -19.55 24.34
CA ILE A 7 31.03 -20.43 24.54
C ILE A 7 30.56 -20.24 25.99
N ILE A 8 29.34 -19.78 26.17
CA ILE A 8 28.77 -19.50 27.49
C ILE A 8 27.50 -20.33 27.67
N LEU A 9 27.47 -21.14 28.73
CA LEU A 9 26.25 -21.84 29.14
C LEU A 9 25.21 -20.82 29.62
N LEU A 10 23.95 -21.01 29.24
CA LEU A 10 22.83 -20.19 29.71
C LEU A 10 22.40 -20.63 31.13
N ASN A 11 23.29 -20.47 32.11
CA ASN A 11 22.93 -20.52 33.52
C ASN A 11 23.26 -19.19 34.20
N GLU A 12 22.57 -18.87 35.29
CA GLU A 12 22.67 -17.57 35.97
C GLU A 12 24.11 -17.24 36.37
N ILE A 13 24.86 -18.24 36.86
CA ILE A 13 26.25 -18.10 37.30
C ILE A 13 27.18 -17.74 36.13
N ALA A 14 27.03 -18.39 34.97
CA ALA A 14 27.85 -18.16 33.79
C ALA A 14 27.51 -16.82 33.10
N LEU A 15 26.24 -16.41 33.14
CA LEU A 15 25.79 -15.10 32.66
C LEU A 15 26.31 -13.96 33.54
N GLU A 16 26.33 -14.14 34.86
CA GLU A 16 26.84 -13.16 35.81
C GLU A 16 28.37 -12.99 35.70
N ARG A 17 29.11 -14.11 35.57
CA ARG A 17 30.58 -14.08 35.36
C ARG A 17 31.00 -13.39 34.07
N ASN A 18 30.19 -13.47 33.01
CA ASN A 18 30.48 -12.85 31.71
C ASN A 18 29.74 -11.51 31.48
N ARG A 19 29.16 -10.95 32.56
CA ARG A 19 28.24 -9.80 32.49
C ARG A 19 28.88 -8.54 31.92
N ALA A 20 30.17 -8.28 32.21
CA ALA A 20 30.91 -7.13 31.67
C ALA A 20 31.10 -7.25 30.14
N LEU A 21 31.64 -8.38 29.67
CA LEU A 21 31.86 -8.69 28.25
C LEU A 21 30.55 -8.61 27.43
N MET A 22 29.47 -9.11 28.00
CA MET A 22 28.13 -9.16 27.39
C MET A 22 27.35 -7.84 27.49
N ARG A 23 27.85 -6.82 28.19
CA ARG A 23 27.23 -5.48 28.29
C ARG A 23 27.85 -4.48 27.32
N GLU A 24 29.15 -4.56 27.07
CA GLU A 24 29.88 -3.60 26.24
C GLU A 24 29.77 -3.91 24.75
N THR A 25 29.69 -5.19 24.40
CA THR A 25 29.69 -5.63 22.99
C THR A 25 28.33 -5.35 22.34
N LYS A 26 28.29 -4.44 21.35
CA LYS A 26 27.09 -4.07 20.58
C LYS A 26 27.21 -4.53 19.13
N GLY A 27 26.07 -4.59 18.42
CA GLY A 27 26.04 -5.01 17.02
C GLY A 27 26.60 -6.42 16.84
N ILE A 28 25.91 -7.41 17.41
CA ILE A 28 26.37 -8.79 17.50
C ILE A 28 25.49 -9.76 16.71
N ILE A 29 26.14 -10.83 16.23
CA ILE A 29 25.49 -12.09 15.83
C ILE A 29 25.79 -13.14 16.88
N TYR A 30 24.78 -13.88 17.31
CA TYR A 30 24.91 -14.94 18.29
C TYR A 30 24.22 -16.22 17.82
N LYS A 31 24.73 -17.34 18.31
CA LYS A 31 24.20 -18.69 18.10
C LYS A 31 23.78 -19.26 19.44
N ILE A 32 22.57 -19.78 19.52
CA ILE A 32 22.06 -20.53 20.69
C ILE A 32 21.90 -21.98 20.27
N THR A 33 22.58 -22.90 20.97
CA THR A 33 22.49 -24.34 20.70
C THR A 33 21.82 -25.02 21.88
N ASN A 34 20.80 -25.84 21.61
CA ASN A 34 20.25 -26.77 22.58
C ASN A 34 21.17 -27.99 22.66
N ILE A 35 21.74 -28.30 23.83
CA ILE A 35 22.73 -29.38 23.98
C ILE A 35 22.10 -30.78 23.98
N ILE A 36 20.78 -30.89 24.13
CA ILE A 36 20.07 -32.18 24.14
C ILE A 36 19.80 -32.68 22.72
N ASN A 37 19.41 -31.78 21.81
CA ASN A 37 19.00 -32.13 20.45
C ASN A 37 19.84 -31.47 19.35
N ASN A 38 20.89 -30.73 19.72
CA ASN A 38 21.79 -30.00 18.83
C ASN A 38 21.14 -28.96 17.90
N LYS A 39 19.85 -28.63 18.10
CA LYS A 39 19.16 -27.62 17.28
C LYS A 39 19.69 -26.23 17.57
N ILE A 40 19.79 -25.42 16.51
CA ILE A 40 20.46 -24.12 16.54
C ILE A 40 19.47 -22.97 16.32
N TYR A 41 19.69 -21.86 17.02
CA TYR A 41 19.07 -20.58 16.73
C TYR A 41 20.15 -19.54 16.42
N ILE A 42 20.05 -18.88 15.27
CA ILE A 42 20.89 -17.74 14.91
C ILE A 42 20.08 -16.46 15.11
N GLY A 43 20.65 -15.48 15.80
CA GLY A 43 20.00 -14.19 15.99
C GLY A 43 20.97 -13.03 15.96
N GLN A 44 20.44 -11.87 15.58
CA GLN A 44 21.17 -10.60 15.62
C GLN A 44 20.64 -9.64 16.69
N THR A 45 21.48 -8.70 17.13
CA THR A 45 21.02 -7.51 17.85
C THR A 45 21.98 -6.34 17.69
N THR A 46 21.44 -5.13 17.57
CA THR A 46 22.22 -3.87 17.61
C THR A 46 22.65 -3.51 19.03
N LEU A 47 22.03 -4.12 20.03
CA LEU A 47 22.39 -4.00 21.44
C LEU A 47 23.36 -5.13 21.83
N SER A 48 23.61 -5.29 23.12
CA SER A 48 24.36 -6.43 23.63
C SER A 48 23.43 -7.61 23.92
N PHE A 49 23.98 -8.83 23.99
CA PHE A 49 23.19 -10.04 24.25
C PHE A 49 22.43 -9.95 25.58
N TYR A 50 23.11 -9.47 26.63
CA TYR A 50 22.49 -9.25 27.94
C TYR A 50 21.33 -8.25 27.85
N ARG A 51 21.47 -7.14 27.11
CA ARG A 51 20.39 -6.17 26.94
C ARG A 51 19.22 -6.73 26.14
N ARG A 52 19.49 -7.59 25.15
CA ARG A 52 18.47 -8.26 24.33
C ARG A 52 17.58 -9.20 25.15
N TYR A 53 18.17 -9.89 26.14
CA TYR A 53 17.48 -10.86 27.01
C TYR A 53 17.41 -10.40 28.48
N ARG A 54 17.41 -9.08 28.72
CA ARG A 54 17.42 -8.51 30.08
C ARG A 54 16.24 -8.96 30.94
N ASP A 55 15.09 -9.19 30.29
CA ASP A 55 13.84 -9.63 30.91
C ASP A 55 13.71 -11.18 30.90
N GLY A 56 14.82 -11.88 30.63
CA GLY A 56 14.91 -13.32 30.51
C GLY A 56 14.38 -13.89 29.19
N PHE A 57 14.44 -15.22 29.05
CA PHE A 57 13.92 -15.95 27.88
C PHE A 57 12.40 -16.18 27.93
N LYS A 58 11.73 -15.83 29.04
CA LYS A 58 10.26 -15.91 29.20
C LYS A 58 9.49 -14.98 28.25
N LYS A 59 10.17 -14.01 27.61
CA LYS A 59 9.63 -13.15 26.56
C LYS A 59 10.48 -13.22 25.29
N CYS A 60 11.02 -14.41 24.98
CA CYS A 60 11.79 -14.61 23.77
C CYS A 60 10.94 -14.27 22.53
N HIS A 61 11.49 -13.48 21.61
CA HIS A 61 10.81 -13.09 20.37
C HIS A 61 10.56 -14.27 19.42
N ASN A 62 11.21 -15.41 19.66
CA ASN A 62 11.00 -16.64 18.93
C ASN A 62 10.22 -17.64 19.79
N ALA A 63 8.92 -17.78 19.50
CA ALA A 63 8.03 -18.69 20.22
C ALA A 63 8.44 -20.18 20.10
N TYR A 64 9.13 -20.59 19.03
CA TYR A 64 9.60 -21.97 18.91
C TYR A 64 10.79 -22.25 19.82
N LEU A 65 11.76 -21.32 19.85
CA LEU A 65 12.88 -21.37 20.79
C LEU A 65 12.38 -21.30 22.24
N GLN A 66 11.41 -20.42 22.54
CA GLN A 66 10.83 -20.30 23.88
C GLN A 66 10.25 -21.61 24.38
N ARG A 67 9.37 -22.25 23.58
CA ARG A 67 8.79 -23.56 23.96
C ARG A 67 9.84 -24.64 24.17
N SER A 68 10.94 -24.59 23.40
CA SER A 68 12.06 -25.51 23.60
C SER A 68 12.77 -25.27 24.93
N ILE A 69 13.01 -24.00 25.28
CA ILE A 69 13.58 -23.62 26.59
C ILE A 69 12.64 -24.02 27.73
N ASP A 70 11.33 -23.83 27.59
CA ASP A 70 10.35 -24.24 28.60
C ASP A 70 10.32 -25.77 28.77
N LYS A 71 10.49 -26.52 27.67
CA LYS A 71 10.50 -28.00 27.69
C LYS A 71 11.78 -28.59 28.26
N TYR A 72 12.93 -28.06 27.86
CA TYR A 72 14.24 -28.64 28.14
C TYR A 72 15.00 -27.93 29.27
N GLY A 73 14.54 -26.77 29.72
CA GLY A 73 15.21 -25.94 30.73
C GLY A 73 16.34 -25.09 30.15
N LEU A 74 16.49 -23.87 30.67
CA LEU A 74 17.46 -22.88 30.17
C LEU A 74 18.93 -23.37 30.27
N ASN A 75 19.23 -24.15 31.32
CA ASN A 75 20.57 -24.71 31.56
C ASN A 75 21.06 -25.66 30.46
N ASN A 76 20.15 -26.17 29.61
CA ASN A 76 20.46 -27.04 28.49
C ASN A 76 20.65 -26.28 27.16
N PHE A 77 20.98 -24.99 27.26
CA PHE A 77 21.31 -24.16 26.10
C PHE A 77 22.67 -23.48 26.31
N LYS A 78 23.42 -23.35 25.23
CA LYS A 78 24.67 -22.58 25.19
C LYS A 78 24.58 -21.45 24.17
N VAL A 79 25.28 -20.36 24.42
CA VAL A 79 25.35 -19.18 23.57
C VAL A 79 26.79 -18.98 23.11
N GLU A 80 26.94 -18.68 21.83
CA GLU A 80 28.22 -18.36 21.20
C GLU A 80 28.07 -17.02 20.46
N ILE A 81 28.95 -16.05 20.73
CA ILE A 81 28.99 -14.80 19.97
C ILE A 81 29.83 -15.02 18.72
N LEU A 82 29.19 -15.00 17.56
CA LEU A 82 29.82 -15.29 16.27
C LEU A 82 30.46 -14.04 15.65
N ALA A 83 29.85 -12.87 15.85
CA ALA A 83 30.36 -11.59 15.37
C ALA A 83 30.00 -10.44 16.31
N LYS A 84 30.80 -9.36 16.31
CA LYS A 84 30.61 -8.16 17.14
C LYS A 84 30.96 -6.87 16.40
N ASN A 85 30.47 -5.74 16.92
CA ASN A 85 30.71 -4.38 16.43
C ASN A 85 30.36 -4.21 14.95
N LYS A 86 29.25 -4.80 14.53
CA LYS A 86 28.76 -4.76 13.14
C LYS A 86 27.68 -3.69 12.95
N SER A 87 27.70 -3.05 11.79
CA SER A 87 26.61 -2.19 11.35
C SER A 87 25.35 -3.02 11.07
N ILE A 88 24.17 -2.38 11.07
CA ILE A 88 22.89 -3.07 10.81
C ILE A 88 22.92 -3.84 9.47
N LYS A 89 23.52 -3.28 8.43
CA LYS A 89 23.62 -3.92 7.11
C LYS A 89 24.50 -5.18 7.15
N GLU A 90 25.61 -5.12 7.88
CA GLU A 90 26.48 -6.29 8.07
C GLU A 90 25.81 -7.36 8.92
N LEU A 91 25.06 -6.96 9.95
CA LEU A 91 24.27 -7.88 10.77
C LEU A 91 23.23 -8.61 9.92
N ASP A 92 22.43 -7.87 9.14
CA ASP A 92 21.40 -8.46 8.30
C ASP A 92 22.00 -9.47 7.30
N LYS A 93 23.15 -9.13 6.69
CA LYS A 93 23.86 -9.99 5.75
C LYS A 93 24.38 -11.27 6.44
N LEU A 94 25.10 -11.11 7.54
CA LEU A 94 25.69 -12.23 8.28
C LEU A 94 24.62 -13.14 8.89
N GLU A 95 23.51 -12.59 9.38
CA GLU A 95 22.39 -13.38 9.91
C GLU A 95 21.80 -14.28 8.83
N ILE A 96 21.61 -13.77 7.61
CA ILE A 96 21.11 -14.56 6.47
C ILE A 96 22.11 -15.67 6.09
N GLU A 97 23.38 -15.33 5.95
CA GLU A 97 24.44 -16.29 5.59
C GLU A 97 24.53 -17.42 6.61
N LEU A 98 24.57 -17.10 7.90
CA LEU A 98 24.67 -18.08 8.97
C LEU A 98 23.38 -18.89 9.14
N ILE A 99 22.20 -18.31 8.97
CA ILE A 99 20.94 -19.07 9.01
C ILE A 99 20.93 -20.16 7.94
N ASN A 100 21.43 -19.84 6.74
CA ASN A 100 21.53 -20.78 5.62
C ASN A 100 22.63 -21.82 5.85
N GLU A 101 23.82 -21.41 6.32
CA GLU A 101 24.95 -22.29 6.61
C GLU A 101 24.59 -23.37 7.64
N TYR A 102 23.88 -22.97 8.70
CA TYR A 102 23.46 -23.89 9.76
C TYR A 102 22.11 -24.59 9.50
N ASP A 103 21.47 -24.37 8.34
CA ASP A 103 20.09 -24.78 8.01
C ASP A 103 19.10 -24.56 9.17
N SER A 104 19.27 -23.45 9.91
CA SER A 104 18.56 -23.25 11.18
C SER A 104 17.07 -22.98 11.03
N CYS A 105 16.58 -22.85 9.78
CA CYS A 105 15.16 -22.74 9.45
C CYS A 105 14.45 -24.11 9.36
N ASN A 106 15.21 -25.18 9.18
CA ASN A 106 14.68 -26.53 9.16
C ASN A 106 14.36 -26.97 10.59
N PRO A 107 13.11 -27.40 10.90
CA PRO A 107 12.71 -27.80 12.24
C PRO A 107 13.56 -28.94 12.84
N GLU A 108 14.22 -29.76 12.01
CA GLU A 108 15.12 -30.83 12.44
C GLU A 108 16.50 -30.30 12.87
N HIS A 109 16.93 -29.16 12.32
CA HIS A 109 18.27 -28.60 12.56
C HIS A 109 18.26 -27.29 13.38
N GLY A 110 17.14 -26.57 13.45
CA GLY A 110 17.10 -25.30 14.16
C GLY A 110 15.73 -24.74 14.54
N TYR A 111 15.79 -23.54 15.12
CA TYR A 111 14.64 -22.84 15.68
C TYR A 111 14.24 -21.58 14.91
N ASN A 112 15.01 -21.15 13.91
CA ASN A 112 14.69 -19.96 13.12
C ASN A 112 13.39 -20.19 12.34
N MET A 113 12.42 -19.27 12.44
CA MET A 113 11.16 -19.38 11.69
C MET A 113 11.14 -18.53 10.41
N LYS A 114 12.22 -17.77 10.19
CA LYS A 114 12.41 -16.80 9.12
C LYS A 114 13.87 -16.84 8.68
N THR A 115 14.10 -16.53 7.42
CA THR A 115 15.43 -16.56 6.78
C THR A 115 16.39 -15.45 7.23
N GLY A 116 16.07 -14.67 8.27
CA GLY A 116 16.89 -13.55 8.75
C GLY A 116 16.77 -12.24 7.96
N GLY A 117 17.52 -11.23 8.40
CA GLY A 117 17.43 -9.84 7.98
C GLY A 117 16.24 -9.15 8.66
N GLY A 118 16.34 -7.86 9.00
CA GLY A 118 15.37 -7.14 9.83
C GLY A 118 13.87 -7.29 9.50
N ASN A 119 13.51 -7.80 8.31
CA ASN A 119 12.17 -8.21 7.88
C ASN A 119 12.12 -9.59 7.19
N GLY A 120 12.84 -10.60 7.69
CA GLY A 120 12.97 -11.92 7.07
C GLY A 120 11.65 -12.56 6.64
N LYS A 121 11.66 -13.24 5.48
CA LYS A 121 10.48 -13.93 4.93
C LYS A 121 10.20 -15.20 5.73
N HIS A 122 8.92 -15.53 5.87
CA HIS A 122 8.52 -16.84 6.38
C HIS A 122 8.90 -17.92 5.38
N THR A 123 9.33 -19.08 5.88
CA THR A 123 9.55 -20.27 5.04
C THR A 123 8.24 -20.71 4.39
N GLU A 124 8.31 -21.37 3.23
CA GLU A 124 7.12 -21.87 2.53
C GLU A 124 6.30 -22.83 3.41
N GLU A 125 6.97 -23.65 4.20
CA GLU A 125 6.33 -24.57 5.14
C GLU A 125 5.58 -23.82 6.26
N SER A 126 6.19 -22.76 6.81
CA SER A 126 5.56 -21.91 7.81
C SER A 126 4.34 -21.20 7.25
N LEU A 127 4.43 -20.69 6.01
CA LEU A 127 3.30 -20.10 5.29
C LEU A 127 2.18 -21.12 5.04
N LYS A 128 2.51 -22.35 4.63
CA LYS A 128 1.54 -23.45 4.44
C LYS A 128 0.82 -23.78 5.75
N ARG A 129 1.53 -23.82 6.88
CA ARG A 129 0.93 -24.09 8.20
C ARG A 129 0.02 -22.95 8.67
N ILE A 130 0.45 -21.70 8.51
CA ILE A 130 -0.37 -20.51 8.82
C ILE A 130 -1.63 -20.50 7.97
N SER A 131 -1.50 -20.76 6.66
CA SER A 131 -2.62 -20.88 5.74
C SER A 131 -3.62 -21.95 6.18
N LYS A 132 -3.16 -23.18 6.50
CA LYS A 132 -4.02 -24.25 7.03
C LYS A 132 -4.73 -23.87 8.34
N ALA A 133 -4.04 -23.20 9.26
CA ALA A 133 -4.58 -22.85 10.58
C ALA A 133 -5.61 -21.70 10.56
N THR A 134 -5.51 -20.80 9.56
CA THR A 134 -6.36 -19.61 9.42
C THR A 134 -7.51 -19.80 8.43
N ARG A 135 -7.43 -20.81 7.55
CA ARG A 135 -8.48 -21.13 6.59
C ARG A 135 -9.76 -21.55 7.34
N GLY A 136 -10.81 -20.73 7.21
CA GLY A 136 -12.16 -21.05 7.69
C GLY A 136 -12.56 -20.45 9.05
N LYS A 137 -11.61 -20.03 9.90
CA LYS A 137 -11.90 -19.61 11.29
C LYS A 137 -12.49 -18.20 11.47
N ASN A 138 -12.53 -17.40 10.40
CA ASN A 138 -13.05 -16.02 10.40
C ASN A 138 -14.09 -15.79 9.28
N LYS A 139 -14.94 -16.78 9.01
CA LYS A 139 -16.01 -16.67 8.00
C LYS A 139 -17.38 -16.88 8.65
N GLY A 140 -18.38 -16.16 8.16
CA GLY A 140 -19.78 -16.34 8.57
C GLY A 140 -20.07 -15.94 10.02
N LYS A 141 -21.07 -16.61 10.61
CA LYS A 141 -21.55 -16.44 11.99
C LYS A 141 -20.49 -16.50 13.11
N ASP A 142 -19.35 -17.17 12.89
CA ASP A 142 -18.30 -17.33 13.92
C ASP A 142 -17.39 -16.10 14.02
N ASN A 143 -17.54 -15.13 13.10
CA ASN A 143 -16.87 -13.85 13.19
C ASN A 143 -17.67 -12.90 14.10
N LYS A 144 -17.09 -12.49 15.23
CA LYS A 144 -17.70 -11.52 16.18
C LYS A 144 -18.09 -10.18 15.56
N ASN A 145 -17.52 -9.83 14.40
CA ASN A 145 -17.85 -8.60 13.66
C ASN A 145 -18.87 -8.82 12.53
N SER A 146 -19.43 -10.03 12.39
CA SER A 146 -20.48 -10.30 11.40
C SER A 146 -21.80 -9.66 11.84
N LYS A 147 -22.54 -9.10 10.87
CA LYS A 147 -23.85 -8.48 11.09
C LYS A 147 -24.91 -9.28 10.33
N LYS A 148 -26.10 -9.42 10.95
CA LYS A 148 -27.28 -9.97 10.29
C LYS A 148 -27.62 -9.14 9.06
N THR A 149 -27.98 -9.82 7.99
CA THR A 149 -28.36 -9.22 6.71
C THR A 149 -29.78 -9.59 6.35
N ILE A 150 -30.45 -8.67 5.66
CA ILE A 150 -31.81 -8.84 5.19
C ILE A 150 -31.89 -8.47 3.70
N ILE A 151 -32.54 -9.31 2.92
CA ILE A 151 -32.97 -9.01 1.55
C ILE A 151 -34.45 -9.40 1.43
N VAL A 152 -35.27 -8.49 0.92
CA VAL A 152 -36.64 -8.79 0.49
C VAL A 152 -36.62 -8.80 -1.03
N TYR A 153 -36.71 -9.99 -1.63
CA TYR A 153 -36.61 -10.20 -3.07
C TYR A 153 -37.88 -10.88 -3.59
N LYS A 154 -38.59 -10.22 -4.52
CA LYS A 154 -39.87 -10.66 -5.09
C LYS A 154 -40.91 -11.02 -4.01
N GLY A 155 -41.02 -10.17 -2.98
CA GLY A 155 -41.89 -10.40 -1.82
C GLY A 155 -41.38 -11.43 -0.80
N GLU A 156 -40.29 -12.17 -1.08
CA GLU A 156 -39.72 -13.13 -0.13
C GLU A 156 -38.71 -12.45 0.80
N LYS A 157 -38.99 -12.44 2.12
CA LYS A 157 -38.10 -11.91 3.14
C LYS A 157 -37.06 -12.96 3.55
N ILE A 158 -35.79 -12.66 3.27
CA ILE A 158 -34.65 -13.53 3.55
C ILE A 158 -33.75 -12.85 4.58
N ILE A 159 -33.43 -13.56 5.67
CA ILE A 159 -32.50 -13.10 6.71
C ILE A 159 -31.36 -14.12 6.84
N LYS A 160 -30.13 -13.63 6.96
CA LYS A 160 -28.95 -14.46 7.24
C LYS A 160 -28.06 -13.82 8.29
N ASP A 161 -27.34 -14.65 9.05
CA ASP A 161 -26.51 -14.17 10.17
C ASP A 161 -25.25 -13.44 9.71
N SER A 162 -24.88 -13.60 8.44
CA SER A 162 -23.77 -12.87 7.86
C SER A 162 -24.00 -12.52 6.40
N ARG A 163 -23.28 -11.49 5.95
CA ARG A 163 -23.24 -11.09 4.53
C ARG A 163 -22.76 -12.21 3.61
N SER A 164 -21.80 -13.03 4.07
CA SER A 164 -21.30 -14.17 3.28
C SER A 164 -22.39 -15.21 3.06
N GLU A 165 -23.12 -15.58 4.11
CA GLU A 165 -24.24 -16.54 4.00
C GLU A 165 -25.37 -16.02 3.10
N MET A 166 -25.65 -14.72 3.13
CA MET A 166 -26.61 -14.11 2.20
C MET A 166 -26.15 -14.21 0.74
N ILE A 167 -24.87 -13.94 0.48
CA ILE A 167 -24.31 -14.03 -0.88
C ILE A 167 -24.37 -15.47 -1.39
N ASP A 168 -24.01 -16.43 -0.55
CA ASP A 168 -24.01 -17.85 -0.92
C ASP A 168 -25.45 -18.34 -1.15
N TYR A 169 -26.38 -18.02 -0.26
CA TYR A 169 -27.81 -18.38 -0.42
C TYR A 169 -28.42 -17.78 -1.68
N MET A 170 -28.19 -16.49 -1.97
CA MET A 170 -28.73 -15.85 -3.18
C MET A 170 -28.14 -16.43 -4.46
N LYS A 171 -26.88 -16.88 -4.40
CA LYS A 171 -26.23 -17.56 -5.51
C LYS A 171 -26.76 -18.98 -5.70
N GLU A 172 -27.02 -19.72 -4.63
CA GLU A 172 -27.52 -21.10 -4.71
C GLU A 172 -29.00 -21.15 -5.12
N LYS A 173 -29.86 -20.34 -4.47
CA LYS A 173 -31.31 -20.37 -4.70
C LYS A 173 -31.74 -19.63 -5.96
N TYR A 174 -31.12 -18.48 -6.26
CA TYR A 174 -31.55 -17.61 -7.38
C TYR A 174 -30.49 -17.43 -8.46
N ASN A 175 -29.29 -18.03 -8.32
CA ASN A 175 -28.16 -17.78 -9.23
C ASN A 175 -27.79 -16.29 -9.34
N LEU A 176 -27.97 -15.53 -8.25
CA LEU A 176 -27.71 -14.09 -8.19
C LEU A 176 -26.44 -13.77 -7.41
N SER A 177 -25.61 -12.90 -7.98
CA SER A 177 -24.47 -12.31 -7.28
C SER A 177 -24.88 -10.98 -6.66
N VAL A 178 -25.14 -10.99 -5.35
CA VAL A 178 -25.65 -9.83 -4.60
C VAL A 178 -24.56 -9.07 -3.83
N LEU A 179 -23.29 -9.47 -3.95
CA LEU A 179 -22.16 -8.83 -3.26
C LEU A 179 -22.17 -7.31 -3.48
N CYS A 180 -22.37 -6.87 -4.73
CA CYS A 180 -22.36 -5.46 -5.08
C CYS A 180 -23.57 -4.68 -4.56
N TRP A 181 -24.68 -5.34 -4.20
CA TRP A 181 -25.86 -4.65 -3.66
C TRP A 181 -25.55 -4.02 -2.30
N PHE A 182 -24.75 -4.71 -1.48
CA PHE A 182 -24.31 -4.22 -0.17
C PHE A 182 -23.24 -3.11 -0.26
N ASP A 183 -22.38 -3.10 -1.30
CA ASP A 183 -21.29 -2.12 -1.41
C ASP A 183 -21.63 -0.89 -2.26
N LYS A 184 -22.43 -1.09 -3.30
CA LYS A 184 -22.64 -0.12 -4.39
C LYS A 184 -24.13 0.13 -4.67
N GLY A 185 -25.01 -0.45 -3.87
CA GLY A 185 -26.45 -0.39 -4.06
C GLY A 185 -26.98 -1.35 -5.12
N ILE A 186 -28.30 -1.52 -5.12
CA ILE A 186 -29.02 -2.42 -6.04
C ILE A 186 -28.96 -1.85 -7.46
N THR A 187 -28.60 -2.69 -8.43
CA THR A 187 -28.54 -2.27 -9.84
C THR A 187 -29.94 -2.12 -10.44
N TYR A 188 -30.09 -1.25 -11.44
CA TYR A 188 -31.38 -0.95 -12.12
C TYR A 188 -32.19 -2.20 -12.47
N LYS A 189 -31.52 -3.26 -12.96
CA LYS A 189 -32.15 -4.54 -13.32
C LYS A 189 -32.99 -5.16 -12.20
N TYR A 190 -32.59 -4.99 -10.94
CA TYR A 190 -33.20 -5.67 -9.79
C TYR A 190 -33.98 -4.72 -8.87
N GLN A 191 -34.02 -3.41 -9.15
CA GLN A 191 -34.69 -2.42 -8.31
C GLN A 191 -36.20 -2.66 -8.19
N LYS A 192 -36.85 -3.24 -9.21
CA LYS A 192 -38.28 -3.58 -9.19
C LYS A 192 -38.58 -4.84 -8.36
N ASP A 193 -37.58 -5.71 -8.24
CA ASP A 193 -37.72 -7.01 -7.58
C ASP A 193 -37.17 -6.98 -6.15
N VAL A 194 -36.42 -5.95 -5.74
CA VAL A 194 -35.80 -5.86 -4.41
C VAL A 194 -36.43 -4.72 -3.63
N GLU A 195 -37.19 -5.06 -2.59
CA GLU A 195 -37.88 -4.09 -1.73
C GLU A 195 -36.95 -3.56 -0.63
N VAL A 196 -36.11 -4.44 -0.08
CA VAL A 196 -35.18 -4.16 1.01
C VAL A 196 -33.87 -4.91 0.76
N CYS A 197 -32.74 -4.25 0.99
CA CYS A 197 -31.43 -4.88 1.06
C CYS A 197 -30.59 -4.13 2.09
N GLY A 198 -30.12 -4.79 3.14
CA GLY A 198 -29.44 -4.08 4.22
C GLY A 198 -28.94 -4.97 5.35
N TYR A 199 -28.54 -4.30 6.43
CA TYR A 199 -28.15 -4.96 7.68
C TYR A 199 -29.25 -4.79 8.71
N LEU A 200 -29.60 -5.88 9.38
CA LEU A 200 -30.59 -5.89 10.46
C LEU A 200 -29.86 -5.63 11.79
N ASN A 201 -30.29 -4.59 12.49
CA ASN A 201 -29.77 -4.25 13.82
C ASN A 201 -30.53 -5.03 14.91
N ASP A 202 -29.97 -5.07 16.11
CA ASP A 202 -30.54 -5.82 17.25
C ASP A 202 -31.87 -5.23 17.74
N ASP A 203 -32.12 -3.94 17.49
CA ASP A 203 -33.36 -3.22 17.79
C ASP A 203 -34.46 -3.44 16.73
N GLY A 204 -34.20 -4.27 15.72
CA GLY A 204 -35.12 -4.56 14.62
C GLY A 204 -35.11 -3.50 13.51
N THR A 205 -34.33 -2.42 13.64
CA THR A 205 -34.16 -1.42 12.58
C THR A 205 -33.28 -1.97 11.45
N ILE A 206 -33.50 -1.46 10.23
CA ILE A 206 -32.77 -1.90 9.04
C ILE A 206 -31.88 -0.76 8.57
N ASN A 207 -30.58 -0.99 8.58
CA ASN A 207 -29.62 -0.16 7.87
C ASN A 207 -29.64 -0.54 6.39
N GLU A 208 -30.54 0.07 5.62
CA GLU A 208 -30.66 -0.16 4.19
C GLU A 208 -29.36 0.24 3.46
N CYS A 209 -28.84 -0.68 2.65
CA CYS A 209 -27.73 -0.41 1.76
C CYS A 209 -28.25 0.42 0.59
N ASN A 210 -28.11 1.75 0.68
CA ASN A 210 -28.38 2.76 -0.35
C ASN A 210 -29.26 2.27 -1.50
N ARG A 211 -30.58 2.53 -1.42
CA ARG A 211 -31.41 2.63 -2.62
C ARG A 211 -30.72 3.64 -3.53
N ASN A 212 -30.11 3.17 -4.62
CA ASN A 212 -29.56 4.06 -5.64
C ASN A 212 -30.64 5.09 -5.99
N MET A 213 -30.27 6.38 -6.06
CA MET A 213 -31.05 7.52 -6.55
C MET A 213 -32.26 7.11 -7.38
N SER A 214 -33.40 7.74 -7.10
CA SER A 214 -34.63 7.50 -7.84
C SER A 214 -34.39 7.57 -9.36
N ILE A 215 -35.14 6.80 -10.15
CA ILE A 215 -35.07 6.85 -11.63
C ILE A 215 -35.14 8.30 -12.13
N ALA A 216 -35.95 9.14 -11.48
CA ALA A 216 -36.07 10.57 -11.77
C ALA A 216 -34.79 11.37 -11.47
N GLU A 217 -34.09 11.11 -10.37
CA GLU A 217 -32.83 11.79 -10.02
C GLU A 217 -31.66 11.30 -10.88
N SER A 218 -31.59 9.99 -11.17
CA SER A 218 -30.57 9.44 -12.06
C SER A 218 -30.79 9.86 -13.52
N LEU A 219 -32.04 9.98 -13.97
CA LEU A 219 -32.37 10.57 -15.28
C LEU A 219 -32.08 12.07 -15.28
N LYS A 220 -32.38 12.82 -14.22
CA LYS A 220 -32.00 14.25 -14.10
C LYS A 220 -30.48 14.46 -14.12
N LEU A 221 -29.70 13.60 -13.46
CA LEU A 221 -28.23 13.66 -13.43
C LEU A 221 -27.57 13.11 -14.71
N GLY A 222 -28.17 12.09 -15.33
CA GLY A 222 -27.77 11.54 -16.63
C GLY A 222 -28.08 12.51 -17.78
N ALA A 223 -29.28 13.08 -17.80
CA ALA A 223 -29.71 14.12 -18.75
C ALA A 223 -28.91 15.42 -18.57
N LYS A 224 -28.55 15.81 -17.34
CA LYS A 224 -27.60 16.92 -17.10
C LYS A 224 -26.19 16.65 -17.66
N LYS A 225 -25.80 15.39 -17.89
CA LYS A 225 -24.53 15.04 -18.54
C LYS A 225 -24.63 14.90 -20.06
N SER A 226 -25.79 14.57 -20.62
CA SER A 226 -26.02 14.45 -22.07
C SER A 226 -26.52 15.75 -22.73
N ALA A 227 -27.01 16.74 -21.97
CA ALA A 227 -27.48 18.02 -22.48
C ALA A 227 -26.40 19.12 -22.57
N LYS A 228 -25.12 18.78 -22.34
CA LYS A 228 -24.04 19.75 -22.51
C LYS A 228 -23.76 19.94 -24.00
N LYS A 229 -23.80 21.20 -24.45
CA LYS A 229 -23.37 21.58 -25.80
C LYS A 229 -21.96 21.07 -26.04
N ALA A 230 -21.70 20.50 -27.21
CA ALA A 230 -20.40 19.94 -27.57
C ALA A 230 -19.78 20.75 -28.69
N ARG A 231 -18.47 20.96 -28.64
CA ARG A 231 -17.69 21.67 -29.68
C ARG A 231 -16.61 20.77 -30.25
N ILE A 232 -16.39 20.87 -31.56
CA ILE A 232 -15.25 20.25 -32.26
C ILE A 232 -14.65 21.23 -33.26
N ASN A 233 -13.32 21.25 -33.33
CA ASN A 233 -12.59 21.88 -34.43
C ASN A 233 -12.06 20.78 -35.35
N TYR A 234 -12.70 20.62 -36.52
CA TYR A 234 -12.31 19.66 -37.54
C TYR A 234 -11.83 20.39 -38.80
N LYS A 235 -10.58 20.14 -39.19
CA LYS A 235 -9.90 20.77 -40.34
C LYS A 235 -9.93 22.31 -40.32
N GLY A 236 -9.94 22.90 -39.13
CA GLY A 236 -10.02 24.36 -38.93
C GLY A 236 -11.44 24.89 -38.77
N ASN A 237 -12.47 24.08 -39.01
CA ASN A 237 -13.87 24.46 -38.86
C ASN A 237 -14.36 24.16 -37.44
N ILE A 238 -14.72 25.21 -36.72
CA ILE A 238 -15.30 25.12 -35.38
C ILE A 238 -16.81 24.91 -35.51
N MET A 239 -17.32 23.83 -34.93
CA MET A 239 -18.72 23.44 -34.98
C MET A 239 -19.24 23.16 -33.57
N ASP A 240 -20.43 23.68 -33.29
CA ASP A 240 -21.14 23.54 -32.01
C ASP A 240 -22.40 22.70 -32.19
N PHE A 241 -22.67 21.86 -31.20
CA PHE A 241 -23.79 20.92 -31.20
C PHE A 241 -24.53 21.02 -29.88
N GLU A 242 -25.85 20.87 -29.94
CA GLU A 242 -26.73 20.94 -28.76
C GLU A 242 -26.50 19.77 -27.77
N SER A 243 -25.84 18.70 -28.21
CA SER A 243 -25.44 17.57 -27.37
C SER A 243 -24.23 16.84 -27.96
N LYS A 244 -23.60 15.98 -27.13
CA LYS A 244 -22.59 15.03 -27.58
C LYS A 244 -23.15 14.09 -28.66
N GLU A 245 -24.39 13.65 -28.50
CA GLU A 245 -25.06 12.71 -29.41
C GLU A 245 -25.26 13.35 -30.79
N ALA A 246 -25.66 14.63 -30.86
CA ALA A 246 -25.79 15.36 -32.12
C ALA A 246 -24.45 15.51 -32.86
N LEU A 247 -23.35 15.74 -32.13
CA LEU A 247 -22.01 15.75 -32.71
C LEU A 247 -21.64 14.38 -33.29
N ILE A 248 -21.92 13.29 -32.55
CA ILE A 248 -21.63 11.93 -33.01
C ILE A 248 -22.39 11.60 -34.28
N GLU A 249 -23.68 11.92 -34.32
CA GLU A 249 -24.54 11.67 -35.48
C GLU A 249 -24.05 12.45 -36.70
N TYR A 250 -23.71 13.73 -36.53
CA TYR A 250 -23.16 14.57 -37.60
C TYR A 250 -21.83 14.02 -38.14
N MET A 251 -20.88 13.71 -37.26
CA MET A 251 -19.57 13.19 -37.68
C MET A 251 -19.67 11.83 -38.38
N ASN A 252 -20.63 11.00 -37.98
CA ASN A 252 -20.91 9.74 -38.65
C ASN A 252 -21.57 9.99 -40.03
N ARG A 253 -22.60 10.83 -40.09
CA ARG A 253 -23.34 11.10 -41.33
C ARG A 253 -22.51 11.82 -42.39
N GLU A 254 -21.80 12.88 -42.03
CA GLU A 254 -21.11 13.74 -43.00
C GLU A 254 -19.71 13.22 -43.35
N TYR A 255 -19.05 12.53 -42.42
CA TYR A 255 -17.64 12.14 -42.56
C TYR A 255 -17.37 10.63 -42.37
N ASN A 256 -18.38 9.83 -42.02
CA ASN A 256 -18.23 8.42 -41.66
C ASN A 256 -17.22 8.21 -40.52
N ILE A 257 -17.25 9.09 -39.51
CA ILE A 257 -16.34 9.08 -38.35
C ILE A 257 -17.11 8.74 -37.07
N SER A 258 -16.78 7.61 -36.44
CA SER A 258 -17.25 7.28 -35.09
C SER A 258 -16.42 7.99 -34.03
N CYS A 259 -17.05 8.86 -33.22
CA CYS A 259 -16.37 9.65 -32.19
C CYS A 259 -16.96 9.47 -30.77
N ALA A 260 -17.82 8.48 -30.57
CA ALA A 260 -18.58 8.27 -29.34
C ALA A 260 -17.71 8.13 -28.07
N ASN A 261 -16.51 7.55 -28.23
CA ASN A 261 -15.58 7.25 -27.15
C ASN A 261 -14.50 8.32 -26.91
N TRP A 262 -14.41 9.35 -27.76
CA TRP A 262 -13.42 10.43 -27.62
C TRP A 262 -13.60 11.22 -26.32
N PHE A 263 -14.84 11.27 -25.82
CA PHE A 263 -15.23 11.92 -24.57
C PHE A 263 -15.05 11.03 -23.32
N SER A 264 -14.47 9.82 -23.43
CA SER A 264 -14.32 8.88 -22.30
C SER A 264 -12.98 9.05 -21.54
N ARG A 265 -13.01 8.88 -20.21
CA ARG A 265 -11.82 9.03 -19.33
C ARG A 265 -10.95 7.76 -19.20
N ALA A 266 -11.27 6.64 -19.85
CA ALA A 266 -10.66 5.33 -19.55
C ALA A 266 -9.77 4.79 -20.69
N GLY A 267 -8.49 4.52 -20.37
CA GLY A 267 -7.60 3.59 -21.09
C GLY A 267 -7.12 4.00 -22.48
N LYS A 268 -5.97 4.67 -22.56
CA LYS A 268 -5.36 5.17 -23.81
C LYS A 268 -4.20 4.29 -24.25
N ILE A 269 -3.97 4.14 -25.56
CA ILE A 269 -2.69 3.65 -26.12
C ILE A 269 -1.55 4.44 -25.44
N PRO A 270 -0.52 3.79 -24.86
CA PRO A 270 0.58 4.50 -24.21
C PRO A 270 1.23 5.48 -25.19
N ILE A 271 1.47 6.71 -24.75
CA ILE A 271 1.91 7.84 -25.59
C ILE A 271 3.14 7.51 -26.44
N ILE A 272 4.05 6.68 -25.94
CA ILE A 272 5.29 6.27 -26.64
C ILE A 272 5.06 5.39 -27.88
N TYR A 273 3.85 4.83 -28.04
CA TYR A 273 3.49 4.00 -29.19
C TYR A 273 2.40 4.64 -30.04
N GLN A 274 1.92 5.84 -29.69
CA GLN A 274 0.85 6.50 -30.45
C GLN A 274 1.30 6.89 -31.86
N ASP A 275 2.54 7.33 -32.03
CA ASP A 275 3.08 7.67 -33.36
C ASP A 275 3.33 6.41 -34.22
N ASP A 276 3.54 5.26 -33.57
CA ASP A 276 3.85 3.99 -34.22
C ASP A 276 2.58 3.15 -34.52
N VAL A 277 1.42 3.45 -33.91
CA VAL A 277 0.17 2.69 -34.11
C VAL A 277 -0.73 3.41 -35.11
N ILE A 278 -0.89 2.82 -36.30
CA ILE A 278 -1.67 3.40 -37.41
C ILE A 278 -3.17 3.11 -37.27
N SER A 279 -3.55 1.92 -36.81
CA SER A 279 -4.96 1.55 -36.51
C SER A 279 -5.04 0.43 -35.48
N CYS A 280 -6.15 0.36 -34.72
CA CYS A 280 -6.39 -0.66 -33.71
C CYS A 280 -7.91 -0.86 -33.51
N GLY A 281 -8.42 -2.10 -33.55
CA GLY A 281 -9.84 -2.40 -33.33
C GLY A 281 -10.22 -3.86 -33.61
N TYR A 282 -11.50 -4.20 -33.52
CA TYR A 282 -12.00 -5.52 -33.90
C TYR A 282 -12.10 -5.61 -35.43
N LEU A 283 -11.54 -6.67 -36.00
CA LEU A 283 -11.60 -6.95 -37.43
C LEU A 283 -12.91 -7.68 -37.73
N ASN A 284 -13.75 -7.06 -38.56
CA ASN A 284 -14.97 -7.65 -39.08
C ASN A 284 -14.66 -8.59 -40.27
N GLU A 285 -15.63 -9.43 -40.62
CA GLU A 285 -15.51 -10.39 -41.73
C GLU A 285 -15.39 -9.68 -43.10
N ASP A 286 -15.94 -8.48 -43.23
CA ASP A 286 -15.84 -7.62 -44.42
C ASP A 286 -14.50 -6.87 -44.54
N GLY A 287 -13.56 -7.11 -43.61
CA GLY A 287 -12.25 -6.47 -43.58
C GLY A 287 -12.24 -5.07 -42.96
N THR A 288 -13.39 -4.56 -42.52
CA THR A 288 -13.48 -3.29 -41.78
C THR A 288 -13.01 -3.48 -40.33
N VAL A 289 -12.58 -2.39 -39.69
CA VAL A 289 -12.12 -2.39 -38.31
C VAL A 289 -13.10 -1.60 -37.45
N GLU A 290 -13.88 -2.30 -36.64
CA GLU A 290 -14.83 -1.73 -35.67
C GLU A 290 -14.12 -1.26 -34.40
N GLU A 291 -14.47 -0.05 -33.94
CA GLU A 291 -13.99 0.47 -32.67
C GLU A 291 -14.72 -0.18 -31.47
N CYS A 292 -13.96 -0.48 -30.44
CA CYS A 292 -14.40 -1.23 -29.26
C CYS A 292 -15.44 -0.43 -28.44
N ILE A 293 -16.71 -0.86 -28.39
CA ILE A 293 -17.72 -0.29 -27.49
C ILE A 293 -17.75 -1.07 -26.18
N ARG A 294 -17.63 -0.38 -25.03
CA ARG A 294 -17.63 -1.02 -23.70
C ARG A 294 -18.98 -1.69 -23.35
N SER A 295 -20.05 -1.40 -24.09
CA SER A 295 -21.41 -1.88 -23.82
C SER A 295 -21.78 -3.21 -24.46
N ASP A 296 -20.97 -3.79 -25.35
CA ASP A 296 -21.37 -4.97 -26.14
C ASP A 296 -21.23 -6.32 -25.40
N LYS A 297 -21.30 -6.29 -24.07
CA LYS A 297 -21.33 -7.50 -23.26
C LYS A 297 -22.75 -7.80 -22.82
N LYS A 298 -23.54 -8.52 -23.63
CA LYS A 298 -24.56 -9.40 -23.06
C LYS A 298 -23.83 -10.60 -22.43
N ARG A 299 -23.99 -10.77 -21.13
CA ARG A 299 -23.29 -11.77 -20.32
C ARG A 299 -23.68 -13.18 -20.81
N GLY A 300 -22.80 -13.88 -21.52
CA GLY A 300 -23.03 -15.25 -22.01
C GLY A 300 -22.56 -15.53 -23.45
N GLN A 301 -22.21 -14.51 -24.24
CA GLN A 301 -21.63 -14.72 -25.57
C GLN A 301 -20.10 -14.82 -25.52
N GLU A 302 -19.53 -15.84 -26.15
CA GLU A 302 -18.13 -15.83 -26.56
C GLU A 302 -17.98 -14.81 -27.70
N HIS A 303 -17.10 -13.83 -27.51
CA HIS A 303 -16.61 -13.02 -28.62
C HIS A 303 -15.10 -13.20 -28.66
N SER A 304 -14.63 -14.16 -29.44
CA SER A 304 -13.30 -14.11 -30.05
C SER A 304 -13.40 -13.33 -31.36
N LYS A 305 -13.81 -12.05 -31.30
CA LYS A 305 -13.67 -11.18 -32.48
C LYS A 305 -12.17 -10.97 -32.69
N LYS A 306 -11.70 -11.22 -33.92
CA LYS A 306 -10.32 -10.95 -34.32
C LYS A 306 -10.00 -9.49 -34.05
N ILE A 307 -8.79 -9.20 -33.61
CA ILE A 307 -8.31 -7.85 -33.29
C ILE A 307 -7.17 -7.55 -34.23
N GLN A 308 -7.23 -6.38 -34.88
CA GLN A 308 -6.16 -5.86 -35.72
C GLN A 308 -5.45 -4.73 -35.00
N VAL A 309 -4.11 -4.73 -35.07
CA VAL A 309 -3.24 -3.58 -34.77
C VAL A 309 -2.31 -3.40 -35.96
N ILE A 310 -2.22 -2.19 -36.51
CA ILE A 310 -1.15 -1.85 -37.45
C ILE A 310 -0.10 -1.06 -36.68
N TYR A 311 1.08 -1.65 -36.48
CA TYR A 311 2.20 -1.06 -35.73
C TYR A 311 3.41 -0.92 -36.65
N LYS A 312 3.93 0.30 -36.82
CA LYS A 312 5.04 0.63 -37.72
C LYS A 312 4.85 0.12 -39.15
N GLY A 313 3.60 0.13 -39.64
CA GLY A 313 3.23 -0.38 -40.97
C GLY A 313 2.99 -1.89 -41.02
N GLU A 314 3.32 -2.64 -39.98
CA GLU A 314 3.07 -4.09 -39.90
C GLU A 314 1.65 -4.35 -39.39
N LYS A 315 0.84 -5.07 -40.18
CA LYS A 315 -0.50 -5.50 -39.80
C LYS A 315 -0.42 -6.77 -38.94
N ILE A 316 -0.82 -6.65 -37.69
CA ILE A 316 -0.88 -7.74 -36.70
C ILE A 316 -2.34 -8.06 -36.45
N VAL A 317 -2.74 -9.33 -36.61
CA VAL A 317 -4.09 -9.82 -36.30
C VAL A 317 -4.01 -10.92 -35.25
N LYS A 318 -4.89 -10.92 -34.25
CA LYS A 318 -5.02 -11.96 -33.22
C LYS A 318 -6.46 -12.31 -32.94
N GLU A 319 -6.72 -13.55 -32.52
CA GLU A 319 -8.09 -14.05 -32.29
C GLU A 319 -8.72 -13.50 -31.01
N SER A 320 -7.92 -12.88 -30.12
CA SER A 320 -8.41 -12.28 -28.89
C SER A 320 -7.49 -11.18 -28.35
N MET A 321 -8.04 -10.35 -27.47
CA MET A 321 -7.29 -9.31 -26.75
C MET A 321 -6.16 -9.89 -25.89
N ARG A 322 -6.39 -11.08 -25.32
CA ARG A 322 -5.37 -11.79 -24.55
C ARG A 322 -4.16 -12.15 -25.42
N GLN A 323 -4.39 -12.73 -26.59
CA GLN A 323 -3.33 -13.08 -27.53
C GLN A 323 -2.60 -11.85 -28.08
N MET A 324 -3.33 -10.75 -28.30
CA MET A 324 -2.73 -9.46 -28.68
C MET A 324 -1.80 -8.94 -27.58
N ASN A 325 -2.24 -8.95 -26.33
CA ASN A 325 -1.42 -8.51 -25.20
C ASN A 325 -0.19 -9.39 -24.99
N GLU A 326 -0.32 -10.72 -25.13
CA GLU A 326 0.82 -11.65 -25.05
C GLU A 326 1.85 -11.39 -26.18
N PHE A 327 1.38 -11.13 -27.40
CA PHE A 327 2.25 -10.80 -28.54
C PHE A 327 3.02 -9.48 -28.32
N LEU A 328 2.30 -8.41 -27.93
CA LEU A 328 2.91 -7.10 -27.67
C LEU A 328 3.89 -7.16 -26.49
N SER A 329 3.57 -7.96 -25.46
CA SER A 329 4.48 -8.22 -24.32
C SER A 329 5.79 -8.87 -24.77
N LYS A 330 5.73 -9.87 -25.67
CA LYS A 330 6.91 -10.55 -26.22
C LYS A 330 7.79 -9.63 -27.07
N LYS A 331 7.22 -8.58 -27.66
CA LYS A 331 7.95 -7.54 -28.41
C LYS A 331 8.47 -6.41 -27.52
N GLU A 332 8.42 -6.57 -26.20
CA GLU A 332 8.82 -5.57 -25.19
C GLU A 332 8.07 -4.22 -25.32
N ILE A 333 6.85 -4.25 -25.88
CA ILE A 333 5.99 -3.08 -26.00
C ILE A 333 5.32 -2.84 -24.64
N LEU A 334 5.77 -1.80 -23.93
CA LEU A 334 5.38 -1.45 -22.56
C LEU A 334 3.87 -1.18 -22.43
N GLY A 335 3.26 -1.70 -21.37
CA GLY A 335 1.85 -1.44 -21.05
C GLY A 335 0.85 -2.41 -21.68
N ALA A 336 1.31 -3.57 -22.19
CA ALA A 336 0.48 -4.60 -22.80
C ALA A 336 -0.74 -5.05 -21.96
N ASN A 337 -0.66 -5.02 -20.63
CA ASN A 337 -1.80 -5.34 -19.76
C ASN A 337 -2.90 -4.24 -19.70
N GLY A 338 -2.70 -3.14 -20.42
CA GLY A 338 -3.55 -1.96 -20.38
C GLY A 338 -3.79 -1.30 -21.74
N TRP A 339 -3.50 -1.98 -22.86
CA TRP A 339 -4.04 -1.58 -24.15
C TRP A 339 -5.55 -1.73 -24.09
N TYR A 340 -6.26 -0.66 -23.76
CA TYR A 340 -7.69 -0.56 -23.95
C TYR A 340 -7.89 0.35 -25.15
N ILE A 341 -8.69 -0.10 -26.12
CA ILE A 341 -8.87 0.53 -27.43
C ILE A 341 -9.82 1.73 -27.29
N TYR A 342 -9.46 2.72 -26.47
CA TYR A 342 -10.26 3.91 -26.26
C TYR A 342 -9.42 5.17 -26.50
N GLY A 343 -9.82 5.95 -27.52
CA GLY A 343 -9.20 7.22 -27.87
C GLY A 343 -9.28 7.52 -29.36
N MET A 344 -9.15 8.80 -29.71
CA MET A 344 -9.20 9.28 -31.09
C MET A 344 -8.08 8.67 -31.96
N PRO A 345 -8.43 7.95 -33.05
CA PRO A 345 -7.44 7.36 -33.97
C PRO A 345 -6.43 8.38 -34.49
N VAL A 346 -5.17 7.94 -34.67
CA VAL A 346 -4.04 8.79 -35.10
C VAL A 346 -4.31 9.50 -36.43
N LYS A 347 -5.04 8.86 -37.35
CA LYS A 347 -5.44 9.45 -38.63
C LYS A 347 -6.27 10.74 -38.49
N TYR A 348 -7.07 10.87 -37.41
CA TYR A 348 -7.87 12.07 -37.15
C TYR A 348 -7.16 13.09 -36.25
N GLN A 349 -6.00 12.74 -35.67
CA GLN A 349 -5.26 13.61 -34.75
C GLN A 349 -4.60 14.81 -35.43
N LYS A 350 -4.40 14.79 -36.75
CA LYS A 350 -3.90 15.97 -37.50
C LYS A 350 -5.03 16.94 -37.83
N ASP A 351 -6.20 16.40 -38.13
CA ASP A 351 -7.36 17.17 -38.58
C ASP A 351 -8.18 17.74 -37.42
N ILE A 352 -8.10 17.15 -36.22
CA ILE A 352 -8.86 17.61 -35.04
C ILE A 352 -7.94 18.28 -34.03
N THR A 353 -8.05 19.60 -33.94
CA THR A 353 -7.17 20.44 -33.12
C THR A 353 -7.72 20.63 -31.69
N SER A 354 -9.05 20.61 -31.50
CA SER A 354 -9.72 20.65 -30.19
C SER A 354 -11.12 20.03 -30.22
N PHE A 355 -11.58 19.49 -29.09
CA PHE A 355 -12.97 19.07 -28.86
C PHE A 355 -13.29 19.06 -27.35
N GLY A 356 -14.55 19.29 -26.97
CA GLY A 356 -14.94 19.38 -25.55
C GLY A 356 -16.40 19.74 -25.32
N TYR A 357 -16.77 19.93 -24.05
CA TYR A 357 -18.10 20.41 -23.67
C TYR A 357 -18.07 21.92 -23.45
N ILE A 358 -19.11 22.62 -23.90
CA ILE A 358 -19.32 24.04 -23.62
C ILE A 358 -20.09 24.14 -22.28
N ASN A 359 -19.57 24.96 -21.37
CA ASN A 359 -20.21 25.27 -20.09
C ASN A 359 -21.19 26.44 -20.23
N GLU A 360 -22.00 26.68 -19.18
CA GLU A 360 -23.02 27.74 -19.17
C GLU A 360 -22.44 29.16 -19.31
N ASP A 361 -21.16 29.35 -18.96
CA ASP A 361 -20.39 30.59 -19.09
C ASP A 361 -19.65 30.72 -20.44
N ASN A 362 -19.99 29.88 -21.43
CA ASN A 362 -19.31 29.76 -22.72
C ASN A 362 -17.82 29.34 -22.65
N THR A 363 -17.32 28.90 -21.48
CA THR A 363 -16.01 28.26 -21.39
C THR A 363 -16.06 26.84 -21.92
N ILE A 364 -14.93 26.34 -22.45
CA ILE A 364 -14.84 24.98 -22.98
C ILE A 364 -14.14 24.10 -21.96
N ASP A 365 -14.82 23.07 -21.45
CA ASP A 365 -14.18 21.93 -20.81
C ASP A 365 -13.55 21.06 -21.90
N GLU A 366 -12.37 21.48 -22.34
CA GLU A 366 -11.59 20.79 -23.36
C GLU A 366 -11.32 19.37 -22.87
N CYS A 367 -11.76 18.38 -23.66
CA CYS A 367 -11.29 17.01 -23.52
C CYS A 367 -9.85 16.96 -24.01
N LYS A 368 -8.93 17.54 -23.23
CA LYS A 368 -7.55 17.78 -23.62
C LYS A 368 -6.91 16.48 -24.09
N ARG A 369 -6.27 16.58 -25.26
CA ARG A 369 -5.10 15.77 -25.60
C ARG A 369 -4.28 15.60 -24.32
N SER A 370 -4.09 14.38 -23.85
CA SER A 370 -2.88 14.14 -23.06
C SER A 370 -1.73 14.18 -24.05
N LYS A 371 -1.32 15.39 -24.47
CA LYS A 371 0.10 15.61 -24.66
C LYS A 371 0.64 15.28 -23.28
N GLY A 372 1.17 14.07 -23.11
CA GLY A 372 2.01 13.78 -21.95
C GLY A 372 3.13 14.77 -22.09
N THR A 373 3.01 15.92 -21.43
CA THR A 373 4.05 16.93 -21.44
C THR A 373 5.25 16.21 -20.87
N LYS A 374 6.22 15.88 -21.72
CA LYS A 374 7.60 15.62 -21.32
C LYS A 374 8.09 16.94 -20.74
N LYS A 375 7.60 17.28 -19.54
CA LYS A 375 8.03 18.47 -18.83
C LYS A 375 9.49 18.20 -18.48
N LYS A 376 10.38 19.07 -18.97
CA LYS A 376 11.79 19.05 -18.57
C LYS A 376 11.82 19.15 -17.04
N ILE A 377 12.69 18.39 -16.41
CA ILE A 377 12.91 18.51 -14.97
C ILE A 377 14.20 19.27 -14.78
N LYS A 378 14.13 20.32 -13.97
CA LYS A 378 15.30 21.02 -13.46
C LYS A 378 15.38 20.76 -11.96
N ALA A 379 16.55 20.31 -11.52
CA ALA A 379 16.86 20.17 -10.11
C ALA A 379 18.26 20.73 -9.84
N VAL A 380 18.45 21.32 -8.68
CA VAL A 380 19.75 21.78 -8.21
C VAL A 380 20.10 20.95 -6.99
N LEU A 381 21.03 20.01 -7.18
CA LEU A 381 21.47 19.07 -6.15
C LEU A 381 22.87 19.46 -5.69
N ASN A 382 23.02 19.81 -4.41
CA ASN A 382 24.29 20.28 -3.83
C ASN A 382 24.96 21.37 -4.69
N GLY A 383 24.18 22.31 -5.21
CA GLY A 383 24.67 23.39 -6.09
C GLY A 383 24.84 23.03 -7.57
N LYS A 384 24.75 21.74 -7.96
CA LYS A 384 24.86 21.32 -9.36
C LYS A 384 23.50 21.32 -10.05
N ILE A 385 23.41 22.04 -11.17
CA ILE A 385 22.20 22.09 -12.01
C ILE A 385 22.09 20.80 -12.84
N ILE A 386 20.93 20.15 -12.73
CA ILE A 386 20.58 18.94 -13.45
C ILE A 386 19.32 19.25 -14.27
N ILE A 387 19.41 19.13 -15.59
CA ILE A 387 18.27 19.27 -16.51
C ILE A 387 18.10 17.96 -17.27
N LYS A 388 16.87 17.41 -17.27
CA LYS A 388 16.53 16.20 -18.03
C LYS A 388 15.24 16.37 -18.80
N ASN A 389 15.14 15.73 -19.96
CA ASN A 389 14.01 15.91 -20.87
C ASN A 389 12.76 15.14 -20.42
N SER A 390 12.91 14.24 -19.46
CA SER A 390 11.79 13.49 -18.90
C SER A 390 12.02 13.06 -17.45
N LYS A 391 10.91 12.77 -16.76
CA LYS A 391 10.90 12.13 -15.44
C LYS A 391 11.68 10.82 -15.39
N LYS A 392 11.59 10.02 -16.45
CA LYS A 392 12.31 8.75 -16.55
C LYS A 392 13.82 8.97 -16.62
N GLU A 393 14.27 9.89 -17.47
CA GLU A 393 15.69 10.26 -17.57
C GLU A 393 16.24 10.80 -16.25
N PHE A 394 15.48 11.65 -15.56
CA PHE A 394 15.86 12.18 -14.25
C PHE A 394 16.01 11.06 -13.22
N ILE A 395 15.01 10.16 -13.10
CA ILE A 395 15.07 9.04 -12.15
C ILE A 395 16.27 8.13 -12.45
N ASN A 396 16.52 7.81 -13.72
CA ASN A 396 17.63 6.96 -14.12
C ASN A 396 18.98 7.61 -13.80
N PHE A 397 19.15 8.89 -14.13
CA PHE A 397 20.36 9.66 -13.85
C PHE A 397 20.64 9.78 -12.34
N MET A 398 19.61 10.08 -11.54
CA MET A 398 19.75 10.15 -10.09
C MET A 398 20.13 8.80 -9.46
N ARG A 399 19.64 7.70 -10.05
CA ARG A 399 20.00 6.34 -9.63
C ARG A 399 21.42 5.96 -10.05
N SER A 400 21.86 6.31 -11.27
CA SER A 400 23.20 5.96 -11.77
C SER A 400 24.30 6.75 -11.08
N GLU A 401 24.18 8.09 -11.10
CA GLU A 401 25.24 9.02 -10.67
C GLU A 401 25.24 9.24 -9.17
N TYR A 402 24.07 9.45 -8.58
CA TYR A 402 23.95 9.87 -7.18
C TYR A 402 23.52 8.74 -6.24
N LYS A 403 23.22 7.55 -6.78
CA LYS A 403 22.63 6.40 -6.05
C LYS A 403 21.36 6.79 -5.26
N ILE A 404 20.63 7.82 -5.70
CA ILE A 404 19.39 8.28 -5.08
C ILE A 404 18.21 7.61 -5.78
N LYS A 405 17.37 6.92 -5.00
CA LYS A 405 16.15 6.27 -5.51
C LYS A 405 15.00 7.28 -5.55
N VAL A 406 14.88 8.00 -6.66
CA VAL A 406 13.77 8.92 -6.89
C VAL A 406 12.51 8.13 -7.22
N SER A 407 11.44 8.33 -6.45
CA SER A 407 10.15 7.69 -6.69
C SER A 407 9.23 8.57 -7.53
N ASN A 408 8.25 7.96 -8.20
CA ASN A 408 7.25 8.72 -8.94
C ASN A 408 6.45 9.69 -8.06
N GLY A 409 6.33 9.42 -6.76
CA GLY A 409 5.61 10.26 -5.80
C GLY A 409 6.25 11.61 -5.52
N TRP A 410 7.54 11.80 -5.81
CA TRP A 410 8.21 13.08 -5.56
C TRP A 410 7.62 14.24 -6.36
N PHE A 411 7.06 13.92 -7.53
CA PHE A 411 6.45 14.87 -8.45
C PHE A 411 4.92 14.86 -8.34
N SER A 412 4.39 14.41 -7.20
CA SER A 412 2.96 14.41 -6.87
C SER A 412 2.74 14.98 -5.48
N GLU A 413 1.55 14.76 -4.91
CA GLU A 413 1.21 15.18 -3.55
C GLU A 413 2.11 14.60 -2.46
N GLN A 414 2.80 13.50 -2.73
CA GLN A 414 3.73 12.92 -1.75
C GLN A 414 4.97 13.77 -1.58
N GLY A 415 5.40 14.51 -2.61
CA GLY A 415 6.51 15.45 -2.53
C GLY A 415 7.88 14.82 -2.28
N VAL A 416 8.89 15.68 -2.25
CA VAL A 416 10.28 15.28 -1.98
C VAL A 416 10.43 14.89 -0.49
N PRO A 417 10.94 13.70 -0.18
CA PRO A 417 11.15 13.24 1.20
C PRO A 417 12.14 14.14 1.94
N PHE A 418 11.92 14.28 3.25
CA PHE A 418 12.72 15.16 4.12
C PHE A 418 14.23 14.89 4.03
N GLU A 419 14.63 13.61 3.97
CA GLU A 419 16.05 13.18 3.87
C GLU A 419 16.80 13.71 2.63
N TYR A 420 16.06 14.15 1.61
CA TYR A 420 16.62 14.70 0.37
C TYR A 420 16.35 16.20 0.21
N GLN A 421 15.44 16.79 0.98
CA GLN A 421 15.10 18.22 0.85
C GLN A 421 16.29 19.14 1.09
N GLU A 422 17.19 18.80 2.02
CA GLU A 422 18.40 19.59 2.28
C GLU A 422 19.44 19.49 1.16
N LYS A 423 19.39 18.43 0.36
CA LYS A 423 20.31 18.23 -0.78
C LYS A 423 19.85 18.95 -2.04
N PHE A 424 18.53 19.17 -2.17
CA PHE A 424 17.94 19.85 -3.32
C PHE A 424 17.58 21.29 -2.97
N SER A 425 18.30 22.26 -3.53
CA SER A 425 17.90 23.67 -3.39
C SER A 425 16.67 23.99 -4.22
N SER A 426 16.50 23.34 -5.38
CA SER A 426 15.26 23.33 -6.18
C SER A 426 15.09 22.00 -6.89
N ILE A 427 13.85 21.60 -7.14
CA ILE A 427 13.50 20.43 -7.95
C ILE A 427 12.06 20.60 -8.45
N GLY A 428 11.86 20.54 -9.76
CA GLY A 428 10.55 20.83 -10.32
C GLY A 428 10.49 20.70 -11.83
N TYR A 429 9.33 21.03 -12.37
CA TYR A 429 9.15 21.11 -13.81
C TYR A 429 9.66 22.44 -14.34
N LEU A 430 10.49 22.41 -15.37
CA LEU A 430 11.00 23.59 -16.06
C LEU A 430 9.93 24.08 -17.04
N ASN A 431 9.50 25.33 -16.84
CA ASN A 431 8.56 26.04 -17.70
C ASN A 431 9.28 26.67 -18.90
N GLU A 432 8.51 27.10 -19.91
CA GLU A 432 9.05 27.73 -21.12
C GLU A 432 9.73 29.08 -20.86
N ASP A 433 9.31 29.78 -19.80
CA ASP A 433 9.89 31.04 -19.31
C ASP A 433 11.17 30.86 -18.47
N GLY A 434 11.65 29.62 -18.32
CA GLY A 434 12.85 29.29 -17.53
C GLY A 434 12.62 29.14 -16.03
N THR A 435 11.40 29.39 -15.54
CA THR A 435 11.03 29.18 -14.13
C THR A 435 10.87 27.69 -13.81
N VAL A 436 10.97 27.34 -12.52
CA VAL A 436 10.81 25.97 -12.04
C VAL A 436 9.55 25.87 -11.20
N GLU A 437 8.55 25.13 -11.69
CA GLU A 437 7.38 24.71 -10.91
C GLU A 437 7.85 23.68 -9.88
N GLU A 438 8.16 24.14 -8.66
CA GLU A 438 8.75 23.30 -7.61
C GLU A 438 7.83 22.13 -7.21
N CYS A 439 8.43 20.96 -7.05
CA CYS A 439 7.77 19.80 -6.47
C CYS A 439 7.39 20.10 -5.02
N LYS A 440 6.23 19.61 -4.58
CA LYS A 440 5.79 19.70 -3.19
C LYS A 440 6.90 19.20 -2.26
N ARG A 441 7.20 19.93 -1.20
CA ARG A 441 8.07 19.46 -0.11
C ARG A 441 7.20 18.78 0.93
N LYS A 442 7.59 17.59 1.41
CA LYS A 442 6.90 16.99 2.57
C LYS A 442 7.06 17.90 3.79
N SER A 443 5.93 18.30 4.38
CA SER A 443 5.94 18.87 5.72
C SER A 443 6.26 17.78 6.74
N LYS A 444 6.98 18.15 7.81
CA LYS A 444 7.13 17.29 8.99
C LYS A 444 5.70 17.03 9.49
N ALA A 445 5.25 15.78 9.46
CA ALA A 445 3.94 15.44 10.00
C ALA A 445 3.87 15.94 11.46
N LYS A 446 2.86 16.75 11.79
CA LYS A 446 2.49 17.02 13.18
C LYS A 446 2.04 15.68 13.79
N GLY A 447 2.90 15.09 14.61
CA GLY A 447 2.54 14.00 15.52
C GLY A 447 3.05 12.61 15.12
N GLU A 448 4.34 12.36 15.32
CA GLU A 448 4.66 11.28 16.26
C GLU A 448 4.69 11.95 17.64
N LYS A 449 3.73 11.64 18.51
CA LYS A 449 3.90 11.93 19.95
C LYS A 449 5.09 11.10 20.40
N LYS A 450 6.29 11.69 20.38
CA LYS A 450 7.46 11.12 21.03
C LYS A 450 7.12 10.98 22.51
N LYS A 451 7.12 9.75 23.01
CA LYS A 451 6.79 9.46 24.40
C LYS A 451 7.89 10.07 25.29
N LYS A 452 7.66 11.25 25.86
CA LYS A 452 8.50 11.76 26.94
C LYS A 452 8.37 10.84 28.14
N LYS A 453 9.50 10.43 28.72
CA LYS A 453 9.49 9.60 29.94
C LYS A 453 9.19 10.47 31.14
N ARG A 454 8.67 9.87 32.20
CA ARG A 454 8.30 10.55 33.43
C ARG A 454 9.42 10.33 34.43
N VAL A 455 9.90 11.40 35.03
CA VAL A 455 10.95 11.37 36.04
C VAL A 455 10.41 11.92 37.35
N ILE A 456 10.65 11.19 38.44
CA ILE A 456 10.54 11.72 39.80
C ILE A 456 11.83 11.39 40.53
N VAL A 457 12.46 12.40 41.13
CA VAL A 457 13.56 12.23 42.06
C VAL A 457 12.98 12.25 43.47
N TYR A 458 12.85 11.06 44.07
CA TYR A 458 12.23 10.88 45.39
C TYR A 458 13.25 10.33 46.38
N LYS A 459 13.48 11.06 47.48
CA LYS A 459 14.50 10.77 48.51
C LYS A 459 15.88 10.49 47.91
N GLY A 460 16.27 11.28 46.90
CA GLY A 460 17.54 11.14 46.18
C GLY A 460 17.58 10.04 45.10
N ASN A 461 16.53 9.22 44.96
CA ASN A 461 16.47 8.18 43.94
C ASN A 461 15.79 8.69 42.66
N VAL A 462 16.46 8.53 41.51
CA VAL A 462 15.91 8.90 40.21
C VAL A 462 15.05 7.77 39.67
N ILE A 463 13.75 8.01 39.54
CA ILE A 463 12.79 7.02 39.07
C ILE A 463 12.23 7.46 37.72
N ILE A 464 12.49 6.67 36.67
CA ILE A 464 12.09 6.96 35.29
C ILE A 464 11.12 5.90 34.81
N LYS A 465 9.96 6.30 34.27
CA LYS A 465 8.96 5.38 33.70
C LYS A 465 8.43 5.83 32.35
N GLU A 466 8.06 4.83 31.54
CA GLU A 466 7.58 5.03 30.16
C GLU A 466 6.11 5.46 30.10
N SER A 467 5.36 5.27 31.18
CA SER A 467 3.94 5.62 31.29
C SER A 467 3.57 6.13 32.67
N MET A 468 2.49 6.93 32.75
CA MET A 468 1.97 7.44 34.02
C MET A 468 1.48 6.33 34.94
N LYS A 469 0.94 5.27 34.33
CA LYS A 469 0.48 4.08 35.03
C LYS A 469 1.65 3.35 35.70
N GLU A 470 2.73 3.08 34.97
CA GLU A 470 3.95 2.48 35.56
C GLU A 470 4.56 3.34 36.68
N MET A 471 4.49 4.66 36.56
CA MET A 471 4.95 5.58 37.60
C MET A 471 4.10 5.45 38.87
N SER A 472 2.77 5.42 38.71
CA SER A 472 1.82 5.31 39.81
C SER A 472 1.89 3.92 40.47
N ASP A 473 1.96 2.85 39.66
CA ASP A 473 2.08 1.48 40.15
C ASP A 473 3.39 1.30 40.94
N TYR A 474 4.52 1.85 40.46
CA TYR A 474 5.78 1.78 41.19
C TYR A 474 5.73 2.46 42.56
N PHE A 475 5.15 3.66 42.65
CA PHE A 475 5.04 4.37 43.92
C PHE A 475 4.04 3.73 44.87
N LYS A 476 2.97 3.13 44.35
CA LYS A 476 2.02 2.35 45.14
C LYS A 476 2.69 1.10 45.71
N ASP A 477 3.42 0.35 44.89
CA ASP A 477 4.01 -0.92 45.30
C ASP A 477 5.22 -0.76 46.23
N ASN A 478 6.03 0.30 46.03
CA ASN A 478 7.30 0.47 46.75
C ASN A 478 7.21 1.45 47.92
N TYR A 479 6.24 2.37 47.88
CA TYR A 479 6.10 3.43 48.89
C TYR A 479 4.69 3.59 49.44
N SER A 480 3.70 2.80 48.96
CA SER A 480 2.29 2.93 49.32
C SER A 480 1.71 4.33 49.05
N ILE A 481 2.24 5.04 48.06
CA ILE A 481 1.78 6.37 47.65
C ILE A 481 0.95 6.25 46.38
N GLU A 482 -0.31 6.68 46.42
CA GLU A 482 -1.22 6.68 45.28
C GLU A 482 -1.30 8.06 44.60
N ASN A 483 -1.85 8.09 43.38
CA ASN A 483 -2.15 9.32 42.62
C ASN A 483 -0.94 10.19 42.27
N VAL A 484 0.27 9.64 42.30
CA VAL A 484 1.53 10.32 41.94
C VAL A 484 1.50 10.90 40.52
N GLY A 485 0.70 10.34 39.63
CA GLY A 485 0.53 10.89 38.29
C GLY A 485 -0.03 12.32 38.23
N THR A 486 -0.70 12.78 39.28
CA THR A 486 -1.20 14.16 39.37
C THR A 486 -0.07 15.18 39.60
N TRP A 487 1.08 14.76 40.12
CA TRP A 487 2.22 15.64 40.45
C TRP A 487 2.92 16.21 39.21
N PHE A 488 2.69 15.62 38.03
CA PHE A 488 3.23 16.14 36.75
C PHE A 488 2.39 17.29 36.18
N TYR A 489 1.17 17.48 36.68
CA TYR A 489 0.24 18.48 36.19
C TYR A 489 -0.14 19.51 37.27
N ASN A 490 0.03 19.15 38.53
CA ASN A 490 -0.24 19.96 39.71
C ASN A 490 1.01 20.05 40.59
N LYS A 491 1.06 21.02 41.51
CA LYS A 491 2.13 21.07 42.51
C LYS A 491 2.17 19.78 43.33
N VAL A 492 3.36 19.29 43.60
CA VAL A 492 3.59 18.17 44.53
C VAL A 492 2.93 18.52 45.88
N PRO A 493 2.12 17.64 46.48
CA PRO A 493 1.49 17.93 47.77
C PRO A 493 2.54 18.24 48.84
N LYS A 494 2.27 19.22 49.72
CA LYS A 494 3.19 19.68 50.78
C LYS A 494 3.78 18.54 51.62
N ALA A 495 3.04 17.46 51.83
CA ALA A 495 3.50 16.30 52.58
C ALA A 495 4.72 15.60 51.95
N PHE A 496 4.92 15.73 50.63
CA PHE A 496 5.99 15.08 49.87
C PHE A 496 7.01 16.08 49.30
N GLU A 497 6.79 17.39 49.49
CA GLU A 497 7.62 18.46 48.90
C GLU A 497 9.08 18.43 49.40
N LYS A 498 9.31 17.96 50.64
CA LYS A 498 10.66 17.76 51.19
C LYS A 498 11.38 16.54 50.63
N ASP A 499 10.62 15.54 50.19
CA ASP A 499 11.15 14.26 49.71
C ASP A 499 11.26 14.21 48.17
N VAL A 500 10.52 15.04 47.44
CA VAL A 500 10.56 15.13 45.98
C VAL A 500 11.43 16.30 45.56
N THR A 501 12.63 16.00 45.09
CA THR A 501 13.58 17.03 44.62
C THR A 501 13.26 17.50 43.20
N TYR A 502 12.66 16.64 42.38
CA TYR A 502 12.30 16.96 41.01
C TYR A 502 11.16 16.06 40.51
N CYS A 503 10.22 16.62 39.73
CA CYS A 503 9.13 15.89 39.09
C CYS A 503 8.85 16.53 37.72
N GLY A 504 9.08 15.79 36.64
CA GLY A 504 9.05 16.35 35.29
C GLY A 504 9.24 15.31 34.18
N PHE A 505 9.52 15.77 32.97
CA PHE A 505 9.63 14.91 31.80
C PHE A 505 11.07 14.78 31.32
N TYR A 506 11.50 13.56 31.01
CA TYR A 506 12.85 13.28 30.50
C TYR A 506 12.81 13.03 28.99
N ASP A 507 13.62 13.79 28.23
CA ASP A 507 13.83 13.59 26.80
C ASP A 507 15.13 12.79 26.54
N ASP A 508 14.97 11.62 25.91
CA ASP A 508 16.08 10.71 25.60
C ASP A 508 17.07 11.27 24.55
N TYR A 509 16.71 12.34 23.82
CA TYR A 509 17.49 12.81 22.68
C TYR A 509 18.56 13.85 23.05
N ASP A 510 18.28 14.75 23.98
CA ASP A 510 19.20 15.80 24.42
C ASP A 510 19.65 15.65 25.88
N GLY A 511 19.09 14.66 26.61
CA GLY A 511 19.42 14.40 28.00
C GLY A 511 18.90 15.48 28.95
N LYS A 512 17.97 16.32 28.50
CA LYS A 512 17.37 17.38 29.33
C LYS A 512 16.13 16.86 30.05
N ILE A 513 15.95 17.38 31.27
CA ILE A 513 14.78 17.13 32.09
C ILE A 513 13.96 18.42 32.11
N GLU A 514 12.72 18.37 31.61
CA GLU A 514 11.74 19.47 31.56
C GLU A 514 10.84 19.50 32.80
#